data_AF-A0A484B8C7-F1
#
_entry.id   AF-A0A484B8C7-F1
#
_cell.length_a   1.000
_cell.length_b   1.000
_cell.length_c   1.000
_cell.angle_alpha   90.00
_cell.angle_beta   90.00
_cell.angle_gamma   90.00
#
_symmetry.space_group_name_H-M   'P 1'
#
loop_
_entity.id
_entity.type
_entity.pdbx_description
1 polymer ?
#
loop_
_entity_poly.entity_id
_entity_poly.type
_entity_poly.pdbx_seq_one_letter_code
_entity_poly.pdbx_strand_id
1 'polypeptide(L)'
;MAGTKVLRSLLHELRLASHSPGKIKDSLAARYILAQYKKYETTDQQLCKARDEAIFLGQTYLTYLTSLRKYNELYKEYHGSGERTVKETADLVGFKLPTDPK
;
A
#
# COMPACT_ATOMS: atom_id res chain seq x y z
N MET A 1 -20.84 -7.51 0.84
CA MET A 1 -19.55 -7.78 1.50
C MET A 1 -18.33 -7.05 0.87
N ALA A 2 -18.50 -5.96 0.10
CA ALA A 2 -17.38 -5.26 -0.53
C ALA A 2 -16.59 -4.35 0.45
N GLY A 3 -17.28 -3.63 1.34
CA GLY A 3 -16.64 -2.70 2.28
C GLY A 3 -15.69 -3.36 3.27
N THR A 4 -16.00 -4.58 3.74
CA THR A 4 -15.12 -5.32 4.67
C THR A 4 -13.82 -5.77 4.01
N LYS A 5 -13.84 -6.08 2.70
CA LYS A 5 -12.63 -6.41 1.93
C LYS A 5 -11.71 -5.19 1.81
N VAL A 6 -12.26 -4.04 1.44
CA VAL A 6 -11.50 -2.77 1.33
C VAL A 6 -10.88 -2.40 2.67
N LEU A 7 -11.65 -2.47 3.76
CA LEU A 7 -11.18 -2.19 5.11
C LEU A 7 -9.98 -3.09 5.50
N ARG A 8 -10.07 -4.40 5.26
CA ARG A 8 -9.00 -5.36 5.57
C ARG A 8 -7.72 -5.06 4.78
N SER A 9 -7.85 -4.80 3.48
CA SER A 9 -6.72 -4.46 2.63
C SER A 9 -6.06 -3.15 3.06
N LEU A 10 -6.85 -2.15 3.43
CA LEU A 10 -6.35 -0.84 3.86
C LEU A 10 -5.59 -0.95 5.20
N LEU A 11 -6.11 -1.70 6.16
CA LEU A 11 -5.40 -2.00 7.41
C LEU A 11 -4.13 -2.82 7.19
N HIS A 12 -4.09 -3.66 6.16
CA HIS A 12 -2.88 -4.40 5.79
C HIS A 12 -1.80 -3.48 5.21
N GLU A 13 -2.14 -2.59 4.28
CA GLU A 13 -1.18 -1.62 3.74
C GLU A 13 -0.69 -0.64 4.82
N LEU A 14 -1.56 -0.22 5.75
CA LEU A 14 -1.14 0.55 6.92
C LEU A 14 -0.17 -0.21 7.84
N ARG A 15 -0.30 -1.54 7.94
CA ARG A 15 0.69 -2.38 8.66
C ARG A 15 2.05 -2.29 8.00
N LEU A 16 2.08 -2.46 6.68
CA LEU A 16 3.31 -2.48 5.88
C LEU A 16 4.00 -1.12 5.86
N ALA A 17 3.23 -0.02 5.87
CA ALA A 17 3.75 1.34 5.92
C ALA A 17 4.22 1.78 7.32
N SER A 18 3.74 1.13 8.39
CA SER A 18 4.12 1.48 9.77
C SER A 18 5.54 1.02 10.08
N HIS A 19 6.40 1.96 10.48
CA HIS A 19 7.77 1.68 10.93
C HIS A 19 7.83 0.85 12.22
N SER A 20 6.77 0.82 13.03
CA SER A 20 6.73 0.03 14.27
C SER A 20 5.80 -1.18 14.12
N PRO A 21 6.32 -2.42 14.25
CA PRO A 21 5.56 -3.65 13.99
C PRO A 21 4.57 -4.03 15.10
N GLY A 22 4.48 -3.25 16.18
CA GLY A 22 3.80 -3.69 17.40
C GLY A 22 2.28 -3.51 17.42
N LYS A 23 1.74 -2.35 17.04
CA LYS A 23 0.35 -2.00 17.40
C LYS A 23 -0.33 -1.07 16.39
N ILE A 24 -0.86 -1.63 15.30
CA ILE A 24 -1.81 -0.91 14.42
C ILE A 24 -3.00 -0.38 15.20
N LYS A 25 -3.40 -1.07 16.27
CA LYS A 25 -4.50 -0.63 17.14
C LYS A 25 -4.23 0.75 17.79
N ASP A 26 -2.96 1.12 17.95
CA ASP A 26 -2.55 2.42 18.50
C ASP A 26 -2.40 3.48 17.39
N SER A 27 -2.37 3.06 16.12
CA SER A 27 -2.36 3.98 14.99
C SER A 27 -3.65 4.79 14.97
N LEU A 28 -3.51 6.11 15.10
CA LEU A 28 -4.62 7.05 15.01
C LEU A 28 -5.41 6.87 13.69
N ALA A 29 -4.69 6.62 12.59
CA ALA A 29 -5.29 6.37 11.28
C ALA A 29 -6.17 5.12 11.30
N ALA A 30 -5.67 4.00 11.83
CA ALA A 30 -6.42 2.75 11.89
C ALA A 30 -7.68 2.88 12.77
N ARG A 31 -7.57 3.56 13.92
CA ARG A 31 -8.72 3.83 14.80
C ARG A 31 -9.77 4.70 14.11
N TYR A 32 -9.35 5.75 13.42
CA TYR A 32 -10.23 6.64 12.67
C TYR A 32 -10.96 5.90 11.55
N ILE A 33 -10.24 5.12 10.75
CA ILE A 33 -10.81 4.35 9.64
C ILE A 33 -11.85 3.34 10.15
N LEU A 34 -11.54 2.62 11.23
CA LEU A 34 -12.50 1.70 11.86
C LEU A 34 -13.76 2.43 12.35
N ALA A 35 -13.61 3.60 12.96
CA ALA A 35 -14.74 4.42 13.41
C ALA A 35 -15.61 4.90 12.24
N GLN A 36 -15.01 5.32 11.12
CA GLN A 36 -15.76 5.74 9.92
C GLN A 36 -16.52 4.59 9.29
N TYR A 37 -15.89 3.42 9.15
CA TYR A 37 -16.56 2.24 8.59
C TYR A 37 -17.73 1.77 9.47
N LYS A 38 -17.58 1.85 10.80
CA LYS A 38 -18.66 1.55 11.76
C LYS A 38 -19.78 2.59 11.71
N LYS A 39 -19.47 3.87 11.51
CA LYS A 39 -20.46 4.95 11.42
C LYS A 39 -21.39 4.80 10.21
N TYR A 40 -20.84 4.36 9.07
CA TYR A 40 -21.60 4.16 7.83
C TYR A 40 -22.03 2.70 7.59
N GLU A 41 -21.86 1.85 8.60
CA GLU A 41 -22.43 0.51 8.65
C GLU A 41 -23.96 0.65 8.77
N THR A 42 -24.64 0.68 7.63
CA THR A 42 -26.06 1.04 7.55
C THR A 42 -26.95 -0.19 7.55
N THR A 43 -27.94 -0.10 8.45
CA THR A 43 -29.10 -0.94 8.69
C THR A 43 -30.07 -0.92 7.51
N ASP A 44 -30.80 -2.01 7.29
CA ASP A 44 -31.50 -2.47 6.09
C ASP A 44 -32.50 -1.54 5.35
N GLN A 45 -32.75 -0.29 5.75
CA GLN A 45 -33.94 0.44 5.26
C GLN A 45 -33.73 1.46 4.14
N GLN A 46 -32.50 1.75 3.68
CA GLN A 46 -32.27 2.55 2.47
C GLN A 46 -30.85 2.33 1.92
N LEU A 47 -30.69 2.29 0.60
CA LEU A 47 -29.37 2.38 -0.06
C LEU A 47 -28.72 3.73 0.31
N CYS A 48 -27.91 3.75 1.37
CA CYS A 48 -27.23 4.95 1.81
C CYS A 48 -26.06 5.27 0.87
N LYS A 49 -26.22 6.31 0.04
CA LYS A 49 -25.14 6.93 -0.76
C LYS A 49 -23.85 7.15 0.04
N ALA A 50 -23.98 7.53 1.32
CA ALA A 50 -22.86 7.72 2.23
C ALA A 50 -21.99 6.47 2.44
N ARG A 51 -22.57 5.26 2.37
CA ARG A 51 -21.84 4.00 2.45
C ARG A 51 -20.98 3.78 1.21
N ASP A 52 -21.54 4.03 0.03
CA ASP A 52 -20.82 3.87 -1.24
C ASP A 52 -19.69 4.90 -1.35
N GLU A 53 -19.93 6.14 -0.93
CA GLU A 53 -18.91 7.18 -0.82
C GLU A 53 -17.78 6.77 0.14
N ALA A 54 -18.11 6.20 1.31
CA ALA A 54 -17.10 5.71 2.25
C ALA A 54 -16.26 4.55 1.70
N ILE A 55 -16.87 3.63 0.94
CA ILE A 55 -16.17 2.53 0.27
C ILE A 55 -15.25 3.08 -0.83
N PHE A 56 -15.74 3.99 -1.66
CA PHE A 56 -14.97 4.63 -2.72
C PHE A 56 -13.77 5.40 -2.17
N LEU A 57 -13.96 6.16 -1.09
CA LEU A 57 -12.90 6.85 -0.37
C LEU A 57 -11.85 5.85 0.15
N GLY A 58 -12.30 4.73 0.73
CA GLY A 58 -11.42 3.65 1.18
C GLY A 58 -10.60 3.03 0.04
N GLN A 59 -11.21 2.79 -1.12
CA GLN A 59 -10.50 2.28 -2.30
C GLN A 59 -9.46 3.26 -2.83
N THR A 60 -9.78 4.56 -2.81
CA THR A 60 -8.87 5.63 -3.21
C THR A 60 -7.62 5.64 -2.33
N TYR A 61 -7.81 5.63 -1.01
CA TYR A 61 -6.68 5.58 -0.07
C TYR A 61 -5.88 4.29 -0.15
N LEU A 62 -6.55 3.15 -0.33
CA LEU A 62 -5.87 1.87 -0.55
C LEU A 62 -4.96 1.94 -1.78
N THR A 63 -5.48 2.45 -2.90
CA THR A 63 -4.72 2.60 -4.15
C THR A 63 -3.51 3.52 -3.95
N TYR A 64 -3.70 4.62 -3.23
CA TYR A 64 -2.63 5.57 -2.92
C TYR A 64 -1.50 4.90 -2.10
N LEU A 65 -1.84 4.23 -0.99
CA LEU A 65 -0.85 3.57 -0.13
C LEU A 65 -0.09 2.46 -0.86
N THR A 66 -0.81 1.61 -1.61
CA THR A 66 -0.18 0.54 -2.40
C THR A 66 0.75 1.12 -3.47
N SER A 67 0.35 2.20 -4.15
CA SER A 67 1.16 2.85 -5.18
C SER A 67 2.42 3.46 -4.58
N LEU A 68 2.32 4.07 -3.39
CA LEU A 68 3.46 4.66 -2.69
C LEU A 68 4.45 3.58 -2.24
N ARG A 69 3.97 2.43 -1.77
CA ARG A 69 4.84 1.28 -1.45
C ARG A 69 5.60 0.77 -2.67
N LYS A 70 4.89 0.54 -3.78
CA LYS A 70 5.51 0.12 -5.05
C LYS A 70 6.50 1.16 -5.58
N TYR A 71 6.15 2.45 -5.47
CA TYR A 71 7.06 3.53 -5.84
C TYR A 71 8.33 3.48 -5.00
N ASN A 72 8.24 3.27 -3.69
CA ASN A 72 9.43 3.15 -2.84
C ASN A 72 10.28 1.91 -3.17
N GLU A 73 9.66 0.78 -3.54
CA GLU A 73 10.36 -0.42 -4.02
C GLU A 73 11.14 -0.09 -5.31
N LEU A 74 10.47 0.50 -6.30
CA LEU A 74 11.10 0.93 -7.55
C LEU A 74 12.18 1.99 -7.31
N TYR A 75 11.92 2.96 -6.44
CA TYR A 75 12.88 3.99 -6.11
C TYR A 75 14.12 3.37 -5.47
N LYS A 76 14.00 2.41 -4.55
CA LYS A 76 15.17 1.71 -3.98
C LYS A 76 15.96 0.92 -5.03
N GLU A 77 15.28 0.32 -6.00
CA GLU A 77 15.92 -0.50 -7.04
C GLU A 77 16.61 0.36 -8.11
N TYR A 78 15.94 1.41 -8.59
CA TYR A 78 16.39 2.19 -9.73
C TYR A 78 17.06 3.52 -9.35
N HIS A 79 16.81 4.07 -8.16
CA HIS A 79 17.50 5.27 -7.72
C HIS A 79 18.95 4.93 -7.36
N GLY A 80 19.90 5.57 -8.03
CA GLY A 80 21.32 5.43 -7.73
C GLY A 80 21.67 6.21 -6.47
N SER A 81 22.00 5.54 -5.37
CA SER A 81 22.58 6.17 -4.18
C SER A 81 24.07 6.53 -4.35
N GLY A 82 24.64 6.39 -5.55
CA GLY A 82 26.04 6.67 -5.85
C GLY A 82 26.46 6.13 -7.23
N GLU A 83 27.76 6.05 -7.47
CA GLU A 83 28.32 5.40 -8.66
C GLU A 83 28.13 3.87 -8.58
N ARG A 84 27.43 3.31 -9.57
CA ARG A 84 27.20 1.87 -9.70
C ARG A 84 28.37 1.25 -10.45
N THR A 85 28.77 0.04 -10.06
CA THR A 85 29.79 -0.69 -10.81
C THR A 85 29.27 -1.12 -12.19
N VAL A 86 30.18 -1.42 -13.11
CA VAL A 86 29.83 -1.89 -14.46
C VAL A 86 29.00 -3.19 -14.38
N LYS A 87 29.29 -4.06 -13.41
CA LYS A 87 28.56 -5.30 -13.19
C LYS A 87 27.12 -5.07 -12.72
N GLU A 88 26.96 -4.27 -11.67
CA GLU A 88 25.63 -3.93 -11.15
C GLU A 88 24.77 -3.20 -12.18
N THR A 89 25.38 -2.36 -13.01
CA THR A 89 24.68 -1.66 -14.10
C THR A 89 24.24 -2.64 -15.19
N ALA A 90 25.13 -3.55 -15.62
CA ALA A 90 24.81 -4.59 -16.58
C ALA A 90 23.66 -5.49 -16.09
N ASP A 91 23.74 -5.98 -14.85
CA ASP A 91 22.72 -6.84 -14.26
C ASP A 91 21.36 -6.11 -14.15
N LEU A 92 21.36 -4.82 -13.80
CA LEU A 92 20.14 -4.02 -13.68
C LEU A 92 19.41 -3.80 -15.01
N VAL A 93 20.15 -3.71 -16.13
CA VAL A 93 19.55 -3.58 -17.46
C VAL A 93 19.34 -4.94 -18.15
N GLY A 94 19.70 -6.05 -17.51
CA GLY A 94 19.53 -7.40 -18.03
C GLY A 94 20.66 -7.90 -18.94
N PHE A 95 21.85 -7.30 -18.88
CA PHE A 95 23.06 -7.78 -19.55
C PHE A 95 23.96 -8.58 -18.60
N LYS A 96 24.64 -9.61 -19.13
CA LYS A 96 25.72 -10.32 -18.42
C LYS A 96 27.08 -9.80 -18.88
N LEU A 97 28.09 -9.84 -18.02
CA LEU A 97 29.45 -9.51 -18.44
C LEU A 97 30.05 -10.64 -19.30
N PRO A 98 30.95 -10.30 -20.25
CA PRO A 98 31.63 -11.30 -21.09
C PRO A 98 32.43 -12.35 -20.31
N THR A 99 32.74 -12.09 -19.04
CA THR A 99 33.54 -12.95 -18.15
C THR A 99 32.68 -13.93 -17.33
N ASP A 100 31.35 -13.75 -17.27
CA ASP A 100 30.47 -14.67 -16.54
C ASP A 100 30.20 -15.94 -17.39
N PRO A 101 30.26 -17.15 -16.80
CA PRO A 101 30.00 -18.40 -17.53
C PRO A 101 28.57 -18.42 -18.06
N LYS A 102 28.39 -19.00 -19.26
CA LYS A 102 27.11 -19.02 -20.00
C LYS A 102 25.94 -19.55 -19.15
#